data_AF-A0A1Q8DP39-F1
#
_entry.id   AF-A0A1Q8DP39-F1
#
_cell.length_a   1.000
_cell.length_b   1.000
_cell.length_c   1.000
_cell.angle_alpha   90.00
_cell.angle_beta   90.00
_cell.angle_gamma   90.00
#
_symmetry.space_group_name_H-M   'P 1'
#
loop_
_entity.id
_entity.type
_entity.pdbx_description
1 polymer ?
#
loop_
_entity_poly.entity_id
_entity_poly.type
_entity_poly.pdbx_seq_one_letter_code
_entity_poly.pdbx_strand_id
1 'polypeptide(L)'
;MDIKKIVIIAAVFLLALIGFNYYSSAQSEKARAVRMAETEALRNQIKIREIDQARNTQIQQDREELESMPVAAQEIITAKESQPEVGVEYQDFNAQKEDRAKLDDVMDRWNDASIVASRTSRIALSNVVQDMQALRREADKLVVTPCLTRAQANLLVGMDSELAGYLKFMADPDASITQDVIGKYEAHAKYYELVKKCTD
;
A
#
# COMPACT_ATOMS: atom_id res chain seq x y z
N MET A 1 24.11 -49.33 -70.18
CA MET A 1 24.55 -48.54 -69.01
C MET A 1 24.93 -49.54 -67.91
N ASP A 2 26.14 -49.44 -67.37
CA ASP A 2 26.71 -50.46 -66.48
C ASP A 2 26.13 -50.34 -65.07
N ILE A 3 25.38 -51.35 -64.61
CA ILE A 3 24.63 -51.36 -63.34
C ILE A 3 25.55 -51.04 -62.16
N LYS A 4 26.82 -51.46 -62.21
CA LYS A 4 27.82 -51.17 -61.17
C LYS A 4 28.07 -49.66 -61.01
N LYS A 5 28.08 -48.90 -62.11
CA LYS A 5 28.31 -47.44 -62.06
C LYS A 5 27.10 -46.70 -61.48
N ILE A 6 25.89 -47.17 -61.72
CA ILE A 6 24.65 -46.58 -61.19
C ILE A 6 24.60 -46.73 -59.66
N VAL A 7 24.94 -47.92 -59.13
CA VAL A 7 24.96 -48.19 -57.69
C VAL A 7 25.99 -47.31 -56.96
N ILE A 8 27.18 -47.11 -57.54
CA ILE A 8 28.22 -46.26 -56.95
C ILE A 8 27.77 -44.80 -56.90
N ILE A 9 27.19 -44.28 -57.98
CA ILE A 9 26.69 -42.89 -58.02
C ILE A 9 25.58 -42.69 -57.00
N ALA A 10 24.64 -43.64 -56.90
CA ALA A 10 23.56 -43.58 -55.91
C ALA A 10 24.10 -43.57 -54.48
N ALA A 11 25.10 -44.41 -54.16
CA ALA A 11 25.71 -44.46 -52.83
C ALA A 11 26.42 -43.14 -52.46
N VAL A 12 27.15 -42.53 -53.40
CA VAL A 12 27.81 -41.23 -53.19
C VAL A 12 26.78 -40.12 -52.97
N PHE A 13 25.69 -40.12 -53.74
CA PHE A 13 24.61 -39.15 -53.57
C PHE A 13 23.93 -39.27 -52.21
N LEU A 14 23.71 -40.50 -51.75
CA LEU A 14 23.07 -40.78 -50.46
C LEU A 14 23.98 -40.33 -49.30
N LEU A 15 25.28 -40.58 -49.38
CA LEU A 15 26.26 -40.10 -48.40
C LEU A 15 26.35 -38.56 -48.38
N ALA A 16 26.31 -37.91 -49.54
CA ALA A 16 26.29 -36.46 -49.63
C ALA A 16 25.01 -35.86 -49.01
N LEU A 17 23.86 -36.48 -49.24
CA LEU A 17 22.58 -36.07 -48.64
C LEU A 17 22.56 -36.22 -47.11
N ILE A 18 23.13 -37.31 -46.58
CA ILE A 18 23.25 -37.51 -45.13
C ILE A 18 24.20 -36.46 -44.53
N GLY A 19 25.36 -36.23 -45.16
CA GLY A 19 26.33 -35.23 -44.69
C GLY A 19 25.76 -33.80 -44.71
N PHE A 20 25.03 -33.43 -45.75
CA PHE A 20 24.39 -32.12 -45.85
C PHE A 20 23.28 -31.94 -44.79
N ASN A 21 22.45 -32.97 -44.57
CA ASN A 21 21.43 -32.92 -43.51
C ASN A 21 22.05 -32.78 -42.12
N TYR A 22 23.10 -33.53 -41.82
CA TYR A 22 23.80 -33.46 -40.52
C TYR A 22 24.50 -32.11 -40.31
N TYR A 23 25.16 -31.58 -41.33
CA TYR A 23 25.81 -30.27 -41.25
C TYR A 23 24.79 -29.14 -41.06
N SER A 24 23.69 -29.16 -41.83
CA SER A 24 22.66 -28.13 -41.71
C SER A 24 21.90 -28.20 -40.38
N SER A 25 21.68 -29.39 -39.82
CA SER A 25 21.05 -29.54 -38.51
C SER A 25 21.93 -28.97 -37.38
N ALA A 26 23.22 -29.30 -37.37
CA ALA A 26 24.18 -28.80 -36.38
C ALA A 26 24.34 -27.27 -36.43
N GLN A 27 24.31 -26.67 -37.62
CA GLN A 27 24.36 -25.22 -37.76
C GLN A 27 23.06 -24.54 -37.32
N SER A 28 21.91 -25.19 -37.54
CA SER A 28 20.61 -24.69 -37.08
C SER A 28 20.46 -24.71 -35.56
N GLU A 29 21.07 -25.68 -34.88
CA GLU A 29 21.02 -25.84 -33.42
C GLU A 29 21.75 -24.70 -32.70
N LYS A 30 22.95 -24.34 -33.18
CA LYS A 30 23.70 -23.17 -32.67
C LYS A 30 22.93 -21.87 -32.87
N ALA A 31 22.31 -21.68 -34.04
CA ALA A 31 21.51 -20.51 -34.33
C ALA A 31 20.19 -20.44 -33.51
N ARG A 32 19.67 -21.57 -33.04
CA ARG A 32 18.54 -21.62 -32.10
C ARG A 32 18.98 -21.29 -30.68
N ALA A 33 20.12 -21.83 -30.23
CA ALA A 33 20.66 -21.55 -28.90
C ALA A 33 20.93 -20.05 -28.68
N VAL A 34 21.53 -19.38 -29.67
CA VAL A 34 21.77 -17.92 -29.61
C VAL A 34 20.47 -17.13 -29.54
N ARG A 35 19.48 -17.46 -30.38
CA ARG A 35 18.17 -16.79 -30.37
C ARG A 35 17.42 -17.02 -29.06
N MET A 36 17.51 -18.21 -28.48
CA MET A 36 16.91 -18.49 -27.16
C MET A 36 17.55 -17.65 -26.06
N ALA A 37 18.89 -17.59 -26.01
CA ALA A 37 19.60 -16.75 -25.05
C ALA A 37 19.27 -15.25 -25.19
N GLU A 38 19.14 -14.76 -26.42
CA GLU A 38 18.74 -13.37 -26.70
C GLU A 38 17.29 -13.10 -26.27
N THR A 39 16.36 -14.02 -26.53
CA THR A 39 14.97 -13.88 -26.09
C THR A 39 14.83 -13.95 -24.56
N GLU A 40 15.62 -14.76 -23.88
CA GLU A 40 15.63 -14.83 -22.42
C GLU A 40 16.20 -13.56 -21.80
N ALA A 41 17.29 -13.03 -22.36
CA ALA A 41 17.87 -11.76 -21.93
C ALA A 41 16.88 -10.60 -22.10
N LEU A 42 16.19 -10.54 -23.25
CA LEU A 42 15.14 -9.54 -23.50
C LEU A 42 13.96 -9.70 -22.54
N ARG A 43 13.49 -10.93 -22.30
CA ARG A 43 12.40 -11.23 -21.36
C ARG A 43 12.75 -10.81 -19.93
N ASN A 44 13.98 -11.06 -19.50
CA ASN A 44 14.45 -10.64 -18.18
C ASN A 44 14.52 -9.12 -18.07
N GLN A 45 14.97 -8.41 -19.10
CA GLN A 45 14.95 -6.95 -19.11
C GLN A 45 13.53 -6.36 -19.08
N ILE A 46 12.58 -6.97 -19.79
CA ILE A 46 11.16 -6.56 -19.75
C ILE A 46 10.62 -6.71 -18.34
N LYS A 47 10.84 -7.86 -17.68
CA LYS A 47 10.42 -8.08 -16.29
C LYS A 47 11.00 -7.07 -15.32
N ILE A 48 12.30 -6.75 -15.44
CA ILE A 48 12.93 -5.75 -14.56
C ILE A 48 12.30 -4.38 -14.78
N ARG A 49 12.09 -3.96 -16.04
CA ARG A 49 11.41 -2.70 -16.36
C ARG A 49 9.98 -2.66 -15.84
N GLU A 50 9.24 -3.76 -15.94
CA GLU A 50 7.88 -3.87 -15.39
C GLU A 50 7.88 -3.73 -13.86
N ILE A 51 8.84 -4.36 -13.17
CA ILE A 51 8.99 -4.24 -11.71
C ILE A 51 9.37 -2.81 -11.33
N ASP A 52 10.30 -2.19 -12.03
CA ASP A 52 10.72 -0.80 -11.77
C ASP A 52 9.59 0.19 -12.06
N GLN A 53 8.84 -0.04 -13.15
CA GLN A 53 7.67 0.77 -13.47
C GLN A 53 6.58 0.62 -12.42
N ALA A 54 6.26 -0.61 -12.00
CA ALA A 54 5.28 -0.85 -10.94
C ALA A 54 5.71 -0.22 -9.60
N ARG A 55 7.00 -0.31 -9.25
CA ARG A 55 7.54 0.35 -8.05
C ARG A 55 7.44 1.87 -8.14
N ASN A 56 7.83 2.45 -9.27
CA ASN A 56 7.74 3.90 -9.45
C ASN A 56 6.29 4.38 -9.43
N THR A 57 5.36 3.63 -10.03
CA THR A 57 3.93 3.90 -9.95
C THR A 57 3.43 3.82 -8.51
N GLN A 58 3.84 2.81 -7.75
CA GLN A 58 3.49 2.67 -6.34
C GLN A 58 3.99 3.86 -5.52
N ILE A 59 5.24 4.29 -5.71
CA ILE A 59 5.80 5.46 -5.02
C ILE A 59 5.02 6.74 -5.35
N GLN A 60 4.62 6.93 -6.62
CA GLN A 60 3.79 8.07 -7.01
C GLN A 60 2.42 8.01 -6.34
N GLN A 61 1.78 6.83 -6.32
CA GLN A 61 0.50 6.63 -5.65
C GLN A 61 0.59 6.88 -4.14
N ASP A 62 1.66 6.44 -3.48
CA ASP A 62 1.89 6.68 -2.06
C ASP A 62 2.12 8.16 -1.76
N ARG A 63 2.83 8.87 -2.65
CA ARG A 63 3.01 10.33 -2.56
C ARG A 63 1.69 11.07 -2.78
N GLU A 64 0.93 10.73 -3.80
CA GLU A 64 -0.37 11.33 -4.09
C GLU A 64 -1.36 11.05 -2.95
N GLU A 65 -1.38 9.83 -2.40
CA GLU A 65 -2.19 9.46 -1.24
C GLU A 65 -1.81 10.31 -0.03
N LEU A 66 -0.51 10.49 0.25
CA LEU A 66 -0.04 11.36 1.33
C LEU A 66 -0.41 12.83 1.09
N GLU A 67 -0.21 13.36 -0.12
CA GLU A 67 -0.55 14.74 -0.49
C GLU A 67 -2.07 15.01 -0.43
N SER A 68 -2.90 13.98 -0.64
CA SER A 68 -4.36 14.05 -0.50
C SER A 68 -4.87 14.04 0.94
N MET A 69 -4.00 13.73 1.91
CA MET A 69 -4.35 13.72 3.33
C MET A 69 -4.34 15.13 3.93
N PRO A 70 -5.08 15.35 5.03
CA PRO A 70 -4.97 16.60 5.77
C PRO A 70 -3.53 16.81 6.25
N VAL A 71 -3.03 18.06 6.20
CA VAL A 71 -1.64 18.41 6.57
C VAL A 71 -1.26 17.91 7.96
N ALA A 72 -2.20 17.97 8.92
CA ALA A 72 -2.00 17.45 10.26
C ALA A 72 -1.71 15.93 10.29
N ALA A 73 -2.26 15.15 9.36
CA ALA A 73 -1.98 13.71 9.29
C ALA A 73 -0.58 13.45 8.74
N GLN A 74 -0.09 14.29 7.82
CA GLN A 74 1.27 14.18 7.25
C GLN A 74 2.33 14.41 8.34
N GLU A 75 2.10 15.37 9.23
CA GLU A 75 2.97 15.62 10.39
C GLU A 75 2.99 14.42 11.35
N ILE A 76 1.83 13.84 11.65
CA ILE A 76 1.72 12.66 12.52
C ILE A 76 2.43 11.44 11.89
N ILE A 77 2.28 11.22 10.59
CA ILE A 77 2.94 10.13 9.88
C ILE A 77 4.46 10.30 9.92
N THR A 78 4.97 11.49 9.58
CA THR A 78 6.41 11.79 9.60
C THR A 78 7.01 11.59 11.00
N ALA A 79 6.26 11.96 12.05
CA ALA A 79 6.68 11.76 13.44
C ALA A 79 6.66 10.28 13.87
N LYS A 80 5.76 9.46 13.33
CA LYS A 80 5.69 8.02 13.63
C LYS A 80 6.72 7.21 12.82
N GLU A 81 6.96 7.55 11.56
CA GLU A 81 7.93 6.89 10.69
C GLU A 81 9.41 7.17 11.07
N SER A 82 9.67 8.27 11.79
CA SER A 82 11.02 8.61 12.30
C SER A 82 11.40 7.87 13.59
N GLN A 83 10.48 7.14 14.21
CA GLN A 83 10.78 6.30 15.36
C GLN A 83 11.31 4.94 14.87
N PRO A 84 12.42 4.43 15.42
CA PRO A 84 12.98 3.16 14.99
C PRO A 84 12.00 2.03 15.30
N GLU A 85 11.39 1.48 14.24
CA GLU A 85 10.51 0.32 14.33
C GLU A 85 11.30 -0.89 14.88
N VAL A 86 10.94 -1.34 16.08
CA VAL A 86 11.37 -2.65 16.58
C VAL A 86 10.63 -3.68 15.74
N GLY A 87 11.40 -4.39 14.90
CA GLY A 87 10.91 -5.20 13.79
C GLY A 87 9.65 -6.01 14.10
N VAL A 88 8.58 -5.70 13.38
CA VAL A 88 7.45 -6.61 13.18
C VAL A 88 7.47 -7.02 11.72
N GLU A 89 7.58 -8.33 11.54
CA GLU A 89 7.67 -9.02 10.27
C GLU A 89 6.43 -8.76 9.38
N TYR A 90 6.68 -8.67 8.08
CA TYR A 90 5.73 -8.28 7.04
C TYR A 90 4.46 -9.17 6.98
N GLN A 91 3.32 -8.54 6.74
CA GLN A 91 2.05 -9.14 6.27
C GLN A 91 1.46 -10.28 7.13
N ASP A 92 1.45 -10.17 8.46
CA ASP A 92 0.49 -10.96 9.23
C ASP A 92 -0.90 -10.30 9.21
N PHE A 93 -1.78 -10.84 8.37
CA PHE A 93 -3.18 -10.44 8.30
C PHE A 93 -3.90 -10.57 9.66
N ASN A 94 -3.48 -11.50 10.52
CA ASN A 94 -4.06 -11.63 11.87
C ASN A 94 -3.63 -10.47 12.77
N ALA A 95 -2.35 -10.07 12.73
CA ALA A 95 -1.86 -8.89 13.43
C ALA A 95 -2.56 -7.61 12.96
N GLN A 96 -2.79 -7.45 11.66
CA GLN A 96 -3.57 -6.32 11.11
C GLN A 96 -5.02 -6.32 11.63
N LYS A 97 -5.65 -7.49 11.72
CA LYS A 97 -7.01 -7.63 12.25
C LYS A 97 -7.09 -7.32 13.75
N GLU A 98 -6.10 -7.77 14.53
CA GLU A 98 -6.01 -7.41 15.96
C GLU A 98 -5.78 -5.91 16.16
N ASP A 99 -4.87 -5.31 15.40
CA ASP A 99 -4.58 -3.89 15.50
C ASP A 99 -5.77 -3.03 15.03
N ARG A 100 -6.50 -3.47 14.00
CA ARG A 100 -7.78 -2.87 13.62
C ARG A 100 -8.77 -2.93 14.78
N ALA A 101 -8.90 -4.08 15.46
CA ALA A 101 -9.83 -4.20 16.58
C ALA A 101 -9.49 -3.23 17.73
N LYS A 102 -8.21 -2.96 17.97
CA LYS A 102 -7.77 -1.94 18.96
C LYS A 102 -8.18 -0.53 18.53
N LEU A 103 -8.01 -0.19 17.24
CA LEU A 103 -8.44 1.11 16.70
C LEU A 103 -9.97 1.27 16.75
N ASP A 104 -10.70 0.22 16.38
CA ASP A 104 -12.16 0.19 16.39
C ASP A 104 -12.72 0.35 17.82
N ASP A 105 -12.13 -0.31 18.84
CA ASP A 105 -12.53 -0.11 20.25
C ASP A 105 -12.42 1.35 20.68
N VAL A 106 -11.30 2.02 20.37
CA VAL A 106 -11.11 3.42 20.73
C VAL A 106 -12.04 4.33 19.93
N MET A 107 -12.29 4.01 18.66
CA MET A 107 -13.23 4.74 17.80
C MET A 107 -14.68 4.63 18.31
N ASP A 108 -15.11 3.45 18.77
CA ASP A 108 -16.45 3.25 19.31
C ASP A 108 -16.65 4.07 20.59
N ARG A 109 -15.69 3.98 21.51
CA ARG A 109 -15.69 4.79 22.75
C ARG A 109 -15.63 6.29 22.44
N TRP A 110 -14.89 6.69 21.40
CA TRP A 110 -14.85 8.06 20.93
C TRP A 110 -16.22 8.52 20.41
N ASN A 111 -16.89 7.71 19.60
CA ASN A 111 -18.20 8.02 19.05
C ASN A 111 -19.24 8.17 20.17
N ASP A 112 -19.20 7.32 21.19
CA ASP A 112 -20.07 7.46 22.37
C ASP A 112 -19.81 8.78 23.10
N ALA A 113 -18.55 9.11 23.38
CA ALA A 113 -18.18 10.37 24.01
C ALA A 113 -18.57 11.59 23.15
N SER A 114 -18.40 11.50 21.83
CA SER A 114 -18.79 12.52 20.86
C SER A 114 -20.31 12.76 20.85
N ILE A 115 -21.12 11.70 20.91
CA ILE A 115 -22.58 11.81 21.03
C ILE A 115 -22.95 12.52 22.33
N VAL A 116 -22.34 12.16 23.45
CA VAL A 116 -22.59 12.83 24.74
C VAL A 116 -22.19 14.30 24.66
N ALA A 117 -21.01 14.60 24.10
CA ALA A 117 -20.52 15.97 23.93
C ALA A 117 -21.49 16.82 23.08
N SER A 118 -21.98 16.28 21.96
CA SER A 118 -22.92 16.96 21.06
C SER A 118 -24.26 17.32 21.71
N ARG A 119 -24.61 16.66 22.83
CA ARG A 119 -25.85 16.88 23.60
C ARG A 119 -25.61 17.60 24.93
N THR A 120 -24.36 17.89 25.27
CA THR A 120 -23.98 18.51 26.53
C THR A 120 -23.96 20.03 26.37
N SER A 121 -24.52 20.74 27.37
CA SER A 121 -24.48 22.19 27.36
C SER A 121 -23.04 22.69 27.50
N ARG A 122 -22.76 23.87 26.94
CA ARG A 122 -21.43 24.48 26.96
C ARG A 122 -20.76 24.47 28.34
N ILE A 123 -21.52 24.79 29.39
CA ILE A 123 -21.03 24.93 30.76
C ILE A 123 -20.63 23.58 31.37
N ALA A 124 -21.26 22.48 30.94
CA ALA A 124 -20.99 21.13 31.45
C ALA A 124 -20.03 20.33 30.55
N LEU A 125 -19.60 20.89 29.41
CA LEU A 125 -18.87 20.18 28.37
C LEU A 125 -17.40 19.86 28.75
N SER A 126 -16.84 20.55 29.76
CA SER A 126 -15.44 20.39 30.17
C SER A 126 -15.06 18.96 30.53
N ASN A 127 -15.92 18.25 31.27
CA ASN A 127 -15.64 16.88 31.70
C ASN A 127 -15.63 15.92 30.51
N VAL A 128 -16.61 16.06 29.61
CA VAL A 128 -16.71 15.21 28.41
C VAL A 128 -15.52 15.46 27.48
N VAL A 129 -15.09 16.72 27.30
CA VAL A 129 -13.90 17.06 26.51
C VAL A 129 -12.63 16.47 27.13
N GLN A 130 -12.50 16.46 28.46
CA GLN A 130 -11.36 15.82 29.13
C GLN A 130 -11.32 14.30 28.86
N ASP A 131 -12.46 13.63 28.88
CA ASP A 131 -12.58 12.20 28.57
C ASP A 131 -12.21 11.94 27.10
N MET A 132 -12.71 12.76 26.17
CA MET A 132 -12.32 12.70 24.76
C MET A 132 -10.81 12.90 24.59
N GLN A 133 -10.21 13.90 25.23
CA GLN A 133 -8.75 14.10 25.19
C GLN A 133 -7.97 12.88 25.71
N ALA A 134 -8.52 12.13 26.69
CA ALA A 134 -7.91 10.90 27.16
C ALA A 134 -7.96 9.79 26.10
N LEU A 135 -9.11 9.60 25.45
CA LEU A 135 -9.27 8.65 24.33
C LEU A 135 -8.35 8.98 23.16
N ARG A 136 -8.18 10.26 22.80
CA ARG A 136 -7.22 10.68 21.78
C ARG A 136 -5.79 10.27 22.12
N ARG A 137 -5.36 10.50 23.37
CA ARG A 137 -4.02 10.10 23.84
C ARG A 137 -3.85 8.59 23.90
N GLU A 138 -4.92 7.85 24.17
CA GLU A 138 -4.94 6.39 24.12
C GLU A 138 -4.75 5.89 22.69
N ALA A 139 -5.54 6.43 21.74
CA ALA A 139 -5.42 6.13 20.31
C ALA A 139 -3.99 6.36 19.79
N ASP A 140 -3.34 7.45 20.19
CA ASP A 140 -2.00 7.83 19.73
C ASP A 140 -0.91 6.85 20.19
N LYS A 141 -1.08 6.30 21.41
CA LYS A 141 -0.17 5.34 22.02
C LYS A 141 -0.31 3.92 21.47
N LEU A 142 -1.37 3.63 20.72
CA LEU A 142 -1.49 2.33 20.08
C LEU A 142 -0.32 2.12 19.12
N VAL A 143 0.38 1.01 19.30
CA VAL A 143 1.33 0.51 18.29
C VAL A 143 0.52 -0.33 17.33
N VAL A 144 0.57 0.04 16.05
CA VAL A 144 -0.15 -0.64 14.98
C VAL A 144 0.83 -1.07 13.90
N THR A 145 0.47 -2.09 13.12
CA THR A 145 1.23 -2.50 11.95
C THR A 145 1.48 -1.34 10.98
N PRO A 146 2.57 -1.37 10.20
CA PRO A 146 2.88 -0.31 9.23
C PRO A 146 1.74 0.01 8.25
N CYS A 147 0.91 -0.98 7.90
CA CYS A 147 -0.25 -0.75 7.03
C CYS A 147 -1.26 0.21 7.69
N LEU A 148 -1.53 0.03 8.98
CA LEU A 148 -2.53 0.79 9.73
C LEU A 148 -2.01 2.13 10.27
N THR A 149 -0.72 2.44 10.16
CA THR A 149 -0.15 3.72 10.61
C THR A 149 -0.86 4.92 9.98
N ARG A 150 -1.13 4.88 8.67
CA ARG A 150 -1.88 5.95 7.97
C ARG A 150 -3.33 6.03 8.45
N ALA A 151 -3.96 4.90 8.74
CA ALA A 151 -5.32 4.87 9.29
C ALA A 151 -5.35 5.53 10.67
N GLN A 152 -4.48 5.10 11.59
CA GLN A 152 -4.35 5.68 12.92
C GLN A 152 -4.09 7.20 12.86
N ALA A 153 -3.24 7.67 11.95
CA ALA A 153 -2.99 9.09 11.79
C ALA A 153 -4.27 9.87 11.40
N ASN A 154 -5.08 9.35 10.48
CA ASN A 154 -6.36 9.98 10.11
C ASN A 154 -7.39 9.92 11.23
N LEU A 155 -7.44 8.83 12.01
CA LEU A 155 -8.25 8.77 13.22
C LEU A 155 -7.90 9.92 14.17
N LEU A 156 -6.61 10.11 14.46
CA LEU A 156 -6.14 11.17 15.34
C LEU A 156 -6.47 12.57 14.82
N VAL A 157 -6.36 12.81 13.52
CA VAL A 157 -6.77 14.11 12.93
C VAL A 157 -8.26 14.35 13.06
N GLY A 158 -9.09 13.33 12.87
CA GLY A 158 -10.53 13.42 13.09
C GLY A 158 -10.85 13.79 14.54
N MET A 159 -10.17 13.11 15.47
CA MET A 159 -10.29 13.38 16.90
C MET A 159 -9.85 14.80 17.28
N ASP A 160 -8.70 15.26 16.76
CA ASP A 160 -8.14 16.58 17.03
C ASP A 160 -9.02 17.70 16.43
N SER A 161 -9.58 17.47 15.24
CA SER A 161 -10.53 18.41 14.60
C SER A 161 -11.81 18.56 15.43
N GLU A 162 -12.39 17.44 15.86
CA GLU A 162 -13.59 17.46 16.70
C GLU A 162 -13.34 18.11 18.06
N LEU A 163 -12.20 17.83 18.70
CA LEU A 163 -11.79 18.50 19.94
C LEU A 163 -11.63 20.01 19.74
N ALA A 164 -11.02 20.44 18.64
CA ALA A 164 -10.88 21.86 18.33
C ALA A 164 -12.24 22.55 18.18
N GLY A 165 -13.20 21.89 17.53
CA GLY A 165 -14.59 22.35 17.44
C GLY A 165 -15.23 22.53 18.82
N TYR A 166 -15.13 21.53 19.69
CA TYR A 166 -15.69 21.64 21.05
C TYR A 166 -14.98 22.71 21.89
N LEU A 167 -13.66 22.83 21.82
CA LEU A 167 -12.91 23.86 22.55
C LEU A 167 -13.28 25.27 22.08
N LYS A 168 -13.45 25.48 20.77
CA LYS A 168 -13.95 26.75 20.21
C LYS A 168 -15.36 27.06 20.69
N PHE A 169 -16.26 26.08 20.60
CA PHE A 169 -17.63 26.22 21.09
C PHE A 169 -17.68 26.52 22.59
N MET A 170 -16.77 25.98 23.39
CA MET A 170 -16.66 26.29 24.82
C MET A 170 -16.17 27.71 25.08
N ALA A 171 -15.23 28.20 24.27
CA ALA A 171 -14.62 29.51 24.45
C ALA A 171 -15.53 30.67 24.02
N ASP A 172 -16.24 30.52 22.90
CA ASP A 172 -17.02 31.60 22.29
C ASP A 172 -18.38 31.08 21.77
N PRO A 173 -19.51 31.69 22.19
CA PRO A 173 -20.83 31.34 21.70
C PRO A 173 -21.04 31.37 20.20
N ASP A 174 -20.36 32.29 19.55
CA ASP A 174 -20.59 32.65 18.16
C ASP A 174 -19.48 32.07 17.26
N ALA A 175 -18.57 31.29 17.83
CA ALA A 175 -17.49 30.65 17.08
C ALA A 175 -18.05 29.71 16.01
N SER A 176 -17.61 29.92 14.77
CA SER A 176 -17.82 28.96 13.70
C SER A 176 -16.94 27.74 13.90
N ILE A 177 -17.56 26.56 13.93
CA ILE A 177 -16.89 25.26 14.00
C ILE A 177 -16.93 24.51 12.66
N THR A 178 -17.34 25.18 11.57
CA THR A 178 -17.59 24.52 10.28
C THR A 178 -16.35 23.81 9.74
N GLN A 179 -15.19 24.44 9.84
CA GLN A 179 -13.93 23.84 9.37
C GLN A 179 -13.52 22.64 10.22
N ASP A 180 -13.73 22.69 11.53
CA ASP A 180 -13.46 21.60 12.46
C ASP A 180 -14.35 20.38 12.17
N VAL A 181 -15.62 20.63 11.84
CA VAL A 181 -16.56 19.59 11.43
C VAL A 181 -16.18 18.99 10.07
N ILE A 182 -15.80 19.80 9.09
CA ILE A 182 -15.34 19.32 7.78
C ILE A 182 -14.09 18.44 7.96
N GLY A 183 -13.08 18.94 8.68
CA GLY A 183 -11.83 18.21 8.93
C GLY A 183 -12.07 16.86 9.62
N LYS A 184 -12.99 16.81 10.60
CA LYS A 184 -13.45 15.56 11.22
C LYS A 184 -13.95 14.56 10.18
N TYR A 185 -14.89 14.96 9.32
CA TYR A 185 -15.52 14.04 8.36
C TYR A 185 -14.55 13.57 7.27
N GLU A 186 -13.70 14.46 6.76
CA GLU A 186 -12.68 14.11 5.77
C GLU A 186 -11.70 13.08 6.34
N ALA A 187 -11.21 13.32 7.55
CA ALA A 187 -10.28 12.41 8.22
C ALA A 187 -10.93 11.06 8.57
N HIS A 188 -12.18 11.06 9.05
CA HIS A 188 -12.91 9.80 9.33
C HIS A 188 -13.18 8.99 8.06
N ALA A 189 -13.55 9.65 6.95
CA ALA A 189 -13.74 8.97 5.67
C ALA A 189 -12.44 8.27 5.23
N LYS A 190 -11.30 8.98 5.34
CA LYS A 190 -10.00 8.42 4.98
C LYS A 190 -9.56 7.30 5.91
N TYR A 191 -9.84 7.40 7.21
CA TYR A 191 -9.62 6.31 8.17
C TYR A 191 -10.28 5.00 7.70
N TYR A 192 -11.58 5.01 7.39
CA TYR A 192 -12.29 3.80 6.99
C TYR A 192 -11.79 3.23 5.66
N GLU A 193 -11.42 4.09 4.70
CA GLU A 193 -10.80 3.67 3.43
C GLU A 193 -9.50 2.90 3.68
N LEU A 194 -8.63 3.45 4.53
CA LEU A 194 -7.31 2.88 4.82
C LEU A 194 -7.40 1.59 5.65
N VAL A 195 -8.28 1.55 6.66
CA VAL A 195 -8.53 0.32 7.43
C VAL A 195 -8.98 -0.79 6.49
N LYS A 196 -9.94 -0.50 5.61
CA LYS A 196 -10.43 -1.47 4.63
C LYS A 196 -9.31 -1.99 3.73
N LYS A 197 -8.49 -1.10 3.16
CA LYS A 197 -7.34 -1.45 2.31
C LYS A 197 -6.32 -2.36 3.02
N CYS A 198 -6.24 -2.29 4.35
CA CYS A 198 -5.32 -3.08 5.14
C CYS A 198 -5.90 -4.40 5.66
N THR A 199 -7.21 -4.58 5.70
CA THR A 199 -7.82 -5.76 6.35
C THR A 199 -8.80 -6.54 5.50
N ASP A 200 -9.13 -6.07 4.29
CA ASP A 200 -10.01 -6.75 3.33
C ASP A 200 -9.23 -7.08 2.05
#